data_AF-A0A2V5Z3C6-F1
#
_entry.id   AF-A0A2V5Z3C6-F1
#
_cell.length_a   1.000
_cell.length_b   1.000
_cell.length_c   1.000
_cell.angle_alpha   90.00
_cell.angle_beta   90.00
_cell.angle_gamma   90.00
#
_symmetry.space_group_name_H-M   'P 1'
#
loop_
_entity.id
_entity.type
_entity.pdbx_description
1 polymer ?
#
loop_
_entity_poly.entity_id
_entity_poly.type
_entity_poly.pdbx_seq_one_letter_code
_entity_poly.pdbx_strand_id
1 'polypeptide(L)'
;MDAELVREIAQPLSGDANDFGKLLELIGDARFVLLGEATHGSHEFYSERAAITRRLIAEKDFSILAIEADWPDSSRVHRYVRGATVDANADKALSGFRRFPTWMWRNTVVVEFVEWLRDFNKSIEPKRAPVGFYGMDLYSLHASIEAVLKYLDKVDPDSAKRARLRYSCFDHFSRNPQEYGYATTAGAIESCEDAVVEQLVELQQKAAEFLRRDGEVAAEELFFAEQNARLVKDSERYYRAMFRGRASSWNLRDRHMVETIENLVAHLDGGRQPKAIVWAHNSHLGDARATEMSHYGEMNVGQLIRERFGDEAVLIGFSTYHGTVTAATDWGAPAERKNVRPALRGSYEDLFHETGLSRFWIDLRGA
;
A
#
# COMPACT_ATOMS: atom_id res chain seq x y z
N MET A 1 -10.72 -16.75 26.87
CA MET A 1 -9.99 -17.68 26.00
C MET A 1 -8.74 -18.11 26.74
N ASP A 2 -8.54 -19.40 26.93
CA ASP A 2 -7.30 -19.96 27.50
C ASP A 2 -6.46 -20.62 26.39
N ALA A 3 -5.22 -20.98 26.72
CA ALA A 3 -4.27 -21.51 25.73
C ALA A 3 -4.69 -22.87 25.16
N GLU A 4 -5.51 -23.63 25.89
CA GLU A 4 -6.03 -24.93 25.42
C GLU A 4 -7.04 -24.71 24.31
N LEU A 5 -8.01 -23.81 24.51
CA LEU A 5 -8.96 -23.43 23.46
C LEU A 5 -8.27 -22.89 22.21
N VAL A 6 -7.25 -22.03 22.37
CA VAL A 6 -6.48 -21.54 21.21
C VAL A 6 -5.81 -22.70 20.47
N ARG A 7 -5.23 -23.66 21.19
CA ARG A 7 -4.57 -24.83 20.59
C ARG A 7 -5.56 -25.72 19.81
N GLU A 8 -6.80 -25.83 20.28
CA GLU A 8 -7.85 -26.61 19.59
C GLU A 8 -8.28 -25.99 18.26
N ILE A 9 -8.39 -24.66 18.20
CA ILE A 9 -8.85 -23.95 16.99
C ILE A 9 -7.69 -23.57 16.05
N ALA A 10 -6.45 -23.59 16.54
CA ALA A 10 -5.26 -23.27 15.76
C ALA A 10 -5.09 -24.18 14.54
N GLN A 11 -4.69 -23.56 13.44
CA GLN A 11 -4.22 -24.23 12.23
C GLN A 11 -2.70 -24.08 12.16
N PRO A 12 -1.92 -25.11 12.55
CA PRO A 12 -0.46 -25.04 12.57
C PRO A 12 0.14 -24.87 11.16
N LEU A 13 1.28 -24.18 11.09
CA LEU A 13 2.04 -23.96 9.87
C LEU A 13 3.38 -24.72 9.95
N SER A 14 3.52 -25.82 9.20
CA SER A 14 4.72 -26.65 9.16
C SER A 14 5.79 -26.15 8.18
N GLY A 15 5.46 -25.18 7.33
CA GLY A 15 6.26 -24.74 6.20
C GLY A 15 5.98 -25.53 4.91
N ASP A 16 4.89 -26.29 4.86
CA ASP A 16 4.52 -27.08 3.69
C ASP A 16 3.77 -26.24 2.65
N ALA A 17 3.81 -26.66 1.38
CA ALA A 17 3.16 -25.94 0.28
C ALA A 17 1.63 -25.75 0.48
N ASN A 18 1.01 -26.63 1.29
CA ASN A 18 -0.43 -26.64 1.53
C ASN A 18 -0.86 -25.93 2.82
N ASP A 19 0.06 -25.35 3.60
CA ASP A 19 -0.20 -24.70 4.89
C ASP A 19 -1.37 -23.70 4.86
N PHE A 20 -1.50 -22.97 3.75
CA PHE A 20 -2.53 -21.95 3.56
C PHE A 20 -3.82 -22.46 2.91
N GLY A 21 -3.99 -23.78 2.69
CA GLY A 21 -5.17 -24.33 2.00
C GLY A 21 -6.47 -23.95 2.70
N LYS A 22 -6.54 -24.24 4.01
CA LYS A 22 -7.68 -23.87 4.85
C LYS A 22 -7.86 -22.34 4.97
N LEU A 23 -6.77 -21.57 4.89
CA LEU A 23 -6.86 -20.10 4.88
C LEU A 23 -7.50 -19.59 3.57
N LEU A 24 -7.18 -20.19 2.43
CA LEU A 24 -7.80 -19.84 1.14
C LEU A 24 -9.26 -20.29 1.05
N GLU A 25 -9.61 -21.42 1.69
CA GLU A 25 -11.00 -21.83 1.87
C GLU A 25 -11.76 -20.80 2.71
N LEU A 26 -11.15 -20.35 3.81
CA LEU A 26 -11.69 -19.31 4.68
C LEU A 26 -11.90 -17.98 3.97
N ILE A 27 -10.92 -17.57 3.14
CA ILE A 27 -11.02 -16.36 2.31
C ILE A 27 -12.16 -16.50 1.29
N GLY A 28 -12.46 -17.72 0.84
CA GLY A 28 -13.60 -18.00 -0.02
C GLY A 28 -13.56 -17.18 -1.30
N ASP A 29 -14.64 -16.42 -1.51
CA ASP A 29 -14.85 -15.53 -2.66
C ASP A 29 -14.59 -14.05 -2.36
N ALA A 30 -14.03 -13.74 -1.19
CA ALA A 30 -13.69 -12.37 -0.81
C ALA A 30 -12.87 -11.69 -1.91
N ARG A 31 -13.17 -10.40 -2.13
CA ARG A 31 -12.50 -9.58 -3.14
C ARG A 31 -11.35 -8.79 -2.58
N PHE A 32 -11.33 -8.56 -1.26
CA PHE A 32 -10.30 -7.79 -0.59
C PHE A 32 -9.65 -8.65 0.49
N VAL A 33 -8.34 -8.89 0.36
CA VAL A 33 -7.56 -9.58 1.39
C VAL A 33 -6.46 -8.65 1.89
N LEU A 34 -6.60 -8.22 3.14
CA LEU A 34 -5.71 -7.27 3.79
C LEU A 34 -4.72 -8.05 4.65
N LEU A 35 -3.46 -8.06 4.24
CA LEU A 35 -2.36 -8.78 4.90
C LEU A 35 -1.48 -7.81 5.69
N GLY A 36 -1.68 -7.82 7.01
CA GLY A 36 -0.96 -7.00 7.97
C GLY A 36 0.51 -7.39 8.17
N GLU A 37 1.19 -6.64 9.02
CA GLU A 37 2.43 -7.05 9.69
C GLU A 37 2.56 -6.29 11.01
N ALA A 38 3.12 -6.92 12.05
CA ALA A 38 3.35 -6.26 13.34
C ALA A 38 4.64 -5.41 13.36
N THR A 39 5.55 -5.63 12.40
CA THR A 39 6.76 -4.84 12.21
C THR A 39 7.14 -4.84 10.72
N HIS A 40 7.78 -3.78 10.23
CA HIS A 40 8.30 -3.71 8.85
C HIS A 40 9.66 -4.42 8.66
N GLY A 41 10.19 -5.08 9.68
CA GLY A 41 11.58 -5.54 9.71
C GLY A 41 11.78 -7.03 9.98
N SER A 42 10.69 -7.80 10.02
CA SER A 42 10.71 -9.24 10.29
C SER A 42 10.61 -10.03 9.00
N HIS A 43 11.61 -10.86 8.71
CA HIS A 43 11.65 -11.67 7.48
C HIS A 43 10.40 -12.55 7.32
N GLU A 44 9.97 -13.16 8.42
CA GLU A 44 8.84 -14.10 8.46
C GLU A 44 7.55 -13.44 7.99
N PHE A 45 7.26 -12.21 8.40
CA PHE A 45 6.05 -11.50 7.96
C PHE A 45 6.04 -11.26 6.45
N TYR A 46 7.17 -10.88 5.84
CA TYR A 46 7.26 -10.78 4.38
C TYR A 46 7.13 -12.14 3.71
N SER A 47 7.76 -13.18 4.26
CA SER A 47 7.75 -14.53 3.69
C SER A 47 6.34 -15.10 3.64
N GLU A 48 5.60 -15.02 4.74
CA GLU A 48 4.22 -15.52 4.82
C GLU A 48 3.28 -14.68 3.95
N ARG A 49 3.40 -13.33 3.96
CA ARG A 49 2.62 -12.47 3.05
C ARG A 49 2.85 -12.84 1.58
N ALA A 50 4.12 -13.03 1.18
CA ALA A 50 4.47 -13.43 -0.17
C ALA A 50 3.89 -14.81 -0.52
N ALA A 51 3.96 -15.79 0.39
CA ALA A 51 3.41 -17.13 0.19
C ALA A 51 1.89 -17.10 0.00
N ILE A 52 1.16 -16.41 0.88
CA ILE A 52 -0.30 -16.25 0.77
C ILE A 52 -0.66 -15.53 -0.54
N THR A 53 0.04 -14.44 -0.85
CA THR A 53 -0.22 -13.62 -2.04
C THR A 53 0.01 -14.40 -3.34
N ARG A 54 1.07 -15.23 -3.41
CA ARG A 54 1.30 -16.13 -4.56
C ARG A 54 0.11 -17.04 -4.81
N ARG A 55 -0.43 -17.64 -3.75
CA ARG A 55 -1.58 -18.54 -3.86
C ARG A 55 -2.87 -17.80 -4.18
N LEU A 56 -3.12 -16.63 -3.60
CA LEU A 56 -4.29 -15.80 -3.95
C LEU A 56 -4.27 -15.40 -5.43
N ILE A 57 -3.09 -15.05 -5.96
CA ILE A 57 -2.91 -14.76 -7.38
C ILE A 57 -3.16 -16.01 -8.22
N ALA A 58 -2.50 -17.13 -7.91
CA ALA A 58 -2.53 -18.33 -8.74
C ALA A 58 -3.87 -19.09 -8.69
N GLU A 59 -4.51 -19.14 -7.52
CA GLU A 59 -5.65 -20.03 -7.24
C GLU A 59 -6.99 -19.27 -7.08
N LYS A 60 -6.96 -17.95 -6.83
CA LYS A 60 -8.17 -17.16 -6.49
C LYS A 60 -8.36 -15.92 -7.37
N ASP A 61 -7.59 -15.80 -8.45
CA ASP A 61 -7.68 -14.75 -9.47
C ASP A 61 -7.52 -13.31 -8.96
N PHE A 62 -6.75 -13.12 -7.88
CA PHE A 62 -6.35 -11.78 -7.47
C PHE A 62 -5.43 -11.14 -8.51
N SER A 63 -5.72 -9.88 -8.84
CA SER A 63 -5.06 -9.14 -9.93
C SER A 63 -4.46 -7.80 -9.49
N ILE A 64 -4.78 -7.33 -8.28
CA ILE A 64 -4.24 -6.09 -7.71
C ILE A 64 -3.43 -6.46 -6.46
N LEU A 65 -2.15 -6.09 -6.42
CA LEU A 65 -1.37 -6.00 -5.19
C LEU A 65 -1.11 -4.53 -4.88
N ALA A 66 -1.78 -4.00 -3.85
CA ALA A 66 -1.56 -2.66 -3.33
C ALA A 66 -0.69 -2.72 -2.06
N ILE A 67 0.38 -1.93 -2.01
CA ILE A 67 1.30 -1.91 -0.86
C ILE A 67 1.37 -0.52 -0.24
N GLU A 68 1.62 -0.45 1.07
CA GLU A 68 1.90 0.78 1.83
C GLU A 68 3.23 1.42 1.37
N ALA A 69 3.23 1.95 0.16
CA ALA A 69 4.39 2.54 -0.49
C ALA A 69 3.97 3.64 -1.47
N ASP A 70 4.98 4.40 -1.91
CA ASP A 70 4.81 5.50 -2.86
C ASP A 70 4.29 5.03 -4.21
N TRP A 71 3.33 5.78 -4.75
CA TRP A 71 2.74 5.50 -6.07
C TRP A 71 3.77 5.52 -7.21
N PRO A 72 4.66 6.55 -7.36
CA PRO A 72 5.67 6.56 -8.43
C PRO A 72 6.68 5.41 -8.36
N ASP A 73 7.12 5.04 -7.15
CA ASP A 73 8.09 3.96 -6.96
C ASP A 73 7.46 2.61 -7.30
N SER A 74 6.23 2.36 -6.81
CA SER A 74 5.48 1.17 -7.16
C SER A 74 5.12 1.12 -8.65
N SER A 75 4.88 2.25 -9.32
CA SER A 75 4.67 2.32 -10.78
C SER A 75 5.89 1.84 -11.58
N ARG A 76 7.11 2.03 -11.06
CA ARG A 76 8.31 1.46 -11.68
C ARG A 76 8.32 -0.07 -11.57
N VAL A 77 7.95 -0.61 -10.41
CA VAL A 77 7.80 -2.07 -10.20
C VAL A 77 6.66 -2.64 -11.04
N HIS A 78 5.53 -1.93 -11.12
CA HIS A 78 4.39 -2.28 -11.97
C HIS A 78 4.84 -2.52 -13.42
N ARG A 79 5.59 -1.57 -13.97
CA ARG A 79 6.16 -1.67 -15.32
C ARG A 79 7.13 -2.83 -15.44
N TYR A 80 7.92 -3.11 -14.40
CA TYR A 80 8.83 -4.26 -14.36
C TYR A 80 8.10 -5.60 -14.45
N VAL A 81 7.09 -5.82 -13.61
CA VAL A 81 6.35 -7.08 -13.56
C VAL A 81 5.48 -7.30 -14.80
N ARG A 82 5.21 -6.26 -15.60
CA ARG A 82 4.52 -6.33 -16.88
C ARG A 82 5.43 -6.34 -18.11
N GLY A 83 6.75 -6.28 -17.92
CA GLY A 83 7.71 -6.26 -19.02
C GLY A 83 7.80 -4.94 -19.78
N ALA A 84 7.19 -3.86 -19.27
CA ALA A 84 7.19 -2.52 -19.86
C ALA A 84 8.27 -1.61 -19.26
N THR A 85 9.49 -2.14 -19.06
CA THR A 85 10.60 -1.44 -18.39
C THR A 85 11.94 -1.66 -19.07
N VAL A 86 12.90 -0.79 -18.74
CA VAL A 86 14.33 -0.94 -19.06
C VAL A 86 15.12 -1.57 -17.89
N ASP A 87 14.50 -1.75 -16.73
CA ASP A 87 15.15 -2.33 -15.56
C ASP A 87 15.50 -3.81 -15.78
N ALA A 88 16.77 -4.15 -15.52
CA ALA A 88 17.30 -5.48 -15.80
C ALA A 88 16.76 -6.57 -14.85
N ASN A 89 16.48 -6.22 -13.59
CA ASN A 89 16.02 -7.13 -12.54
C ASN A 89 15.19 -6.40 -11.47
N ALA A 90 14.58 -7.16 -10.55
CA ALA A 90 13.73 -6.65 -9.49
C ALA A 90 14.46 -5.68 -8.54
N ASP A 91 15.74 -5.91 -8.21
CA ASP A 91 16.53 -4.95 -7.40
C ASP A 91 16.57 -3.56 -8.04
N LYS A 92 16.78 -3.49 -9.37
CA LYS A 92 16.75 -2.21 -10.08
C LYS A 92 15.37 -1.58 -10.11
N ALA A 93 14.33 -2.37 -10.35
CA ALA A 93 12.95 -1.89 -10.30
C ALA A 93 12.57 -1.33 -8.91
N LEU A 94 13.02 -1.98 -7.84
CA LEU A 94 12.80 -1.59 -6.44
C LEU A 94 13.69 -0.42 -5.99
N SER A 95 14.68 0.01 -6.79
CA SER A 95 15.64 1.05 -6.40
C SER A 95 15.06 2.47 -6.20
N GLY A 96 13.79 2.67 -6.57
CA GLY A 96 13.02 3.89 -6.30
C GLY A 96 12.69 4.07 -4.83
N PHE A 97 12.40 2.97 -4.11
CA PHE A 97 12.04 2.97 -2.69
C PHE A 97 13.21 3.42 -1.81
N ARG A 98 13.32 4.74 -1.62
CA ARG A 98 14.38 5.39 -0.85
C ARG A 98 13.85 6.21 0.33
N ARG A 99 12.56 6.57 0.29
CA ARG A 99 11.93 7.45 1.27
C ARG A 99 11.53 6.69 2.54
N PHE A 100 10.91 5.52 2.37
CA PHE A 100 10.72 4.59 3.48
C PHE A 100 12.03 3.89 3.83
N PRO A 101 12.16 3.36 5.06
CA PRO A 101 13.30 2.53 5.40
C PRO A 101 13.52 1.43 4.38
N THR A 102 14.74 1.33 3.85
CA THR A 102 15.09 0.42 2.74
C THR A 102 14.63 -1.02 2.98
N TRP A 103 14.70 -1.51 4.22
CA TRP A 103 14.33 -2.89 4.57
C TRP A 103 12.83 -3.19 4.42
N MET A 104 11.97 -2.16 4.35
CA MET A 104 10.52 -2.35 4.21
C MET A 104 10.15 -2.91 2.83
N TRP A 105 10.73 -2.40 1.74
CA TRP A 105 10.35 -2.83 0.38
C TRP A 105 11.54 -3.28 -0.48
N ARG A 106 12.78 -3.08 -0.02
CA ARG A 106 14.00 -3.52 -0.70
C ARG A 106 14.73 -4.58 0.11
N ASN A 107 13.99 -5.60 0.53
CA ASN A 107 14.52 -6.81 1.16
C ASN A 107 14.50 -8.00 0.18
N THR A 108 15.19 -9.08 0.54
CA THR A 108 15.35 -10.26 -0.33
C THR A 108 14.02 -10.93 -0.67
N VAL A 109 13.09 -11.00 0.29
CA VAL A 109 11.77 -11.61 0.06
C VAL A 109 10.97 -10.83 -0.97
N VAL A 110 10.98 -9.50 -0.90
CA VAL A 110 10.27 -8.66 -1.89
C VAL A 110 10.94 -8.74 -3.26
N VAL A 111 12.27 -8.78 -3.32
CA VAL A 111 13.01 -9.00 -4.59
C VAL A 111 12.57 -10.32 -5.23
N GLU A 112 12.61 -11.43 -4.49
CA GLU A 112 12.20 -12.75 -4.96
C GLU A 112 10.72 -12.79 -5.37
N PHE A 113 9.85 -12.15 -4.60
CA PHE A 113 8.43 -12.06 -4.91
C PHE A 113 8.18 -11.26 -6.20
N VAL A 114 8.86 -10.14 -6.42
CA VAL A 114 8.73 -9.33 -7.64
C VAL A 114 9.25 -10.07 -8.87
N GLU A 115 10.34 -10.84 -8.74
CA GLU A 115 10.81 -11.71 -9.83
C GLU A 115 9.77 -12.80 -10.14
N TRP A 116 9.29 -13.48 -9.12
CA TRP A 116 8.22 -14.47 -9.28
C TRP A 116 6.99 -13.87 -9.95
N LEU A 117 6.57 -12.67 -9.56
CA LEU A 117 5.39 -12.00 -10.10
C LEU A 117 5.57 -11.66 -11.59
N ARG A 118 6.78 -11.23 -11.97
CA ARG A 118 7.12 -11.00 -13.37
C ARG A 118 7.05 -12.28 -14.19
N ASP A 119 7.59 -13.38 -13.67
CA ASP A 119 7.57 -14.66 -14.38
C ASP A 119 6.17 -15.27 -14.44
N PHE A 120 5.38 -15.13 -13.37
CA PHE A 120 3.97 -15.48 -13.36
C PHE A 120 3.22 -14.72 -14.46
N ASN A 121 3.37 -13.39 -14.53
CA ASN A 121 2.72 -12.57 -15.56
C ASN A 121 3.16 -12.90 -16.99
N LYS A 122 4.35 -13.47 -17.22
CA LYS A 122 4.76 -13.99 -18.54
C LYS A 122 4.08 -15.32 -18.88
N SER A 123 3.73 -16.10 -17.86
CA SER A 123 3.19 -17.46 -17.99
C SER A 123 1.66 -17.52 -18.09
N ILE A 124 0.96 -16.48 -17.64
CA ILE A 124 -0.51 -16.45 -17.70
C ILE A 124 -0.99 -16.38 -19.17
N GLU A 125 -2.18 -16.93 -19.41
CA GLU A 125 -2.80 -16.89 -20.73
C GLU A 125 -3.01 -15.45 -21.22
N PRO A 126 -2.84 -15.17 -22.53
CA PRO A 126 -2.99 -13.82 -23.08
C PRO A 126 -4.32 -13.12 -22.80
N LYS A 127 -5.38 -13.87 -22.45
CA LYS A 127 -6.72 -13.34 -22.13
C LYS A 127 -6.90 -12.96 -20.66
N ARG A 128 -5.94 -13.34 -19.80
CA ARG A 128 -5.92 -12.95 -18.39
C ARG A 128 -5.11 -11.67 -18.27
N ALA A 129 -5.72 -10.64 -17.66
CA ALA A 129 -5.00 -9.41 -17.38
C ALA A 129 -3.82 -9.72 -16.43
N PRO A 130 -2.63 -9.15 -16.68
CA PRO A 130 -1.50 -9.34 -15.78
C PRO A 130 -1.80 -8.74 -14.41
N VAL A 131 -1.23 -9.36 -13.38
CA VAL A 131 -1.32 -8.86 -12.01
C VAL A 131 -0.50 -7.59 -11.89
N GLY A 132 -1.11 -6.54 -11.36
CA GLY A 132 -0.47 -5.26 -11.15
C GLY A 132 0.12 -5.12 -9.74
N PHE A 133 1.18 -4.33 -9.64
CA PHE A 133 1.83 -3.92 -8.40
C PHE A 133 1.62 -2.41 -8.21
N TYR A 134 1.05 -1.98 -7.09
CA TYR A 134 0.62 -0.59 -6.89
C TYR A 134 1.01 -0.07 -5.51
N GLY A 135 1.33 1.22 -5.44
CA GLY A 135 1.44 1.92 -4.17
C GLY A 135 0.05 2.43 -3.77
N MET A 136 -0.14 2.77 -2.51
CA MET A 136 -1.36 3.45 -2.06
C MET A 136 -1.08 4.62 -1.12
N ASP A 137 0.18 4.85 -0.74
CA ASP A 137 0.55 5.88 0.22
C ASP A 137 0.73 7.25 -0.43
N LEU A 138 0.64 8.32 0.36
CA LEU A 138 0.52 9.70 -0.12
C LEU A 138 1.74 10.59 0.14
N TYR A 139 2.85 10.05 0.61
CA TYR A 139 3.95 10.91 1.01
C TYR A 139 4.79 11.43 -0.19
N SER A 140 4.68 10.80 -1.36
CA SER A 140 5.47 11.09 -2.58
C SER A 140 5.00 12.33 -3.35
N LEU A 141 4.80 13.46 -2.66
CA LEU A 141 4.35 14.73 -3.25
C LEU A 141 5.19 15.14 -4.49
N HIS A 142 6.50 15.35 -4.30
CA HIS A 142 7.37 15.82 -5.38
C HIS A 142 7.53 14.80 -6.51
N ALA A 143 7.74 13.53 -6.19
CA ALA A 143 7.85 12.48 -7.20
C ALA A 143 6.55 12.33 -8.03
N SER A 144 5.39 12.61 -7.43
CA SER A 144 4.10 12.58 -8.11
C SER A 144 3.87 13.83 -8.97
N ILE A 145 4.31 15.01 -8.52
CA ILE A 145 4.39 16.22 -9.37
C ILE A 145 5.23 15.92 -10.62
N GLU A 146 6.44 15.37 -10.45
CA GLU A 146 7.32 15.01 -11.56
C GLU A 146 6.67 14.01 -12.52
N ALA A 147 5.95 13.00 -12.00
CA ALA A 147 5.23 12.03 -12.80
C ALA A 147 4.11 12.66 -13.65
N VAL A 148 3.33 13.57 -13.07
CA VAL A 148 2.29 14.34 -13.80
C VAL A 148 2.92 15.19 -14.89
N LEU A 149 3.97 15.94 -14.56
CA LEU A 149 4.65 16.82 -15.51
C LEU A 149 5.25 16.02 -16.68
N LYS A 150 5.90 14.88 -16.40
CA LYS A 150 6.48 14.01 -17.43
C LYS A 150 5.41 13.44 -18.36
N TYR A 151 4.25 13.05 -17.83
CA TYR A 151 3.13 12.61 -18.64
C TYR A 151 2.64 13.74 -19.56
N LEU A 152 2.41 14.94 -19.01
CA LEU A 152 1.93 16.08 -19.77
C LEU A 152 2.95 16.57 -20.82
N ASP A 153 4.25 16.54 -20.53
CA ASP A 153 5.29 16.89 -21.52
C ASP A 153 5.20 16.00 -22.78
N LYS A 154 4.77 14.74 -22.62
CA LYS A 154 4.58 13.79 -23.73
C LYS A 154 3.29 14.04 -24.49
N VAL A 155 2.17 14.31 -23.80
CA VAL A 155 0.83 14.30 -24.41
C VAL A 155 0.26 15.68 -24.69
N ASP A 156 0.60 16.71 -23.90
CA ASP A 156 0.12 18.07 -24.05
C ASP A 156 1.11 19.07 -23.39
N PRO A 157 2.14 19.49 -24.13
CA PRO A 157 3.18 20.40 -23.61
C PRO A 157 2.66 21.75 -23.11
N ASP A 158 1.51 22.22 -23.60
CA ASP A 158 0.93 23.47 -23.12
C ASP A 158 0.22 23.28 -21.78
N SER A 159 -0.43 22.14 -21.56
CA SER A 159 -0.86 21.73 -20.22
C SER A 159 0.31 21.54 -19.28
N ALA A 160 1.44 20.99 -19.75
CA ALA A 160 2.63 20.83 -18.93
C ALA A 160 3.17 22.18 -18.42
N LYS A 161 3.19 23.22 -19.27
CA LYS A 161 3.59 24.58 -18.87
C LYS A 161 2.68 25.15 -17.77
N ARG A 162 1.35 24.99 -17.90
CA ARG A 162 0.39 25.43 -16.87
C ARG A 162 0.57 24.65 -15.56
N ALA A 163 0.78 23.33 -15.65
CA ALA A 163 1.02 22.48 -14.50
C ALA A 163 2.29 22.87 -13.74
N ARG A 164 3.38 23.22 -14.44
CA ARG A 164 4.61 23.73 -13.80
C ARG A 164 4.35 25.03 -13.05
N LEU A 165 3.57 25.95 -13.63
CA LEU A 165 3.21 27.19 -12.95
C LEU A 165 2.40 26.91 -11.67
N ARG A 166 1.40 26.02 -11.73
CA ARG A 166 0.58 25.65 -10.57
C ARG A 166 1.39 24.97 -9.47
N TYR A 167 2.32 24.08 -9.82
CA TYR A 167 3.14 23.37 -8.84
C TYR A 167 4.35 24.18 -8.32
N SER A 168 4.66 25.34 -8.92
CA SER A 168 5.81 26.16 -8.53
C SER A 168 5.78 26.66 -7.08
N CYS A 169 4.61 26.67 -6.44
CA CYS A 169 4.48 27.01 -5.02
C CYS A 169 5.26 26.03 -4.11
N PHE A 170 5.51 24.80 -4.57
CA PHE A 170 6.32 23.81 -3.84
C PHE A 170 7.84 23.97 -4.06
N ASP A 171 8.28 24.77 -5.06
CA ASP A 171 9.69 24.85 -5.45
C ASP A 171 10.60 25.32 -4.29
N HIS A 172 10.05 26.14 -3.39
CA HIS A 172 10.73 26.64 -2.19
C HIS A 172 10.95 25.57 -1.11
N PHE A 173 10.28 24.41 -1.21
CA PHE A 173 10.24 23.34 -0.21
C PHE A 173 10.74 22.00 -0.75
N SER A 174 11.48 22.04 -1.87
CA SER A 174 11.82 20.93 -2.77
C SER A 174 12.45 19.67 -2.16
N ARG A 175 12.79 19.66 -0.86
CA ARG A 175 13.37 18.50 -0.18
C ARG A 175 12.58 17.98 1.02
N ASN A 176 11.63 18.74 1.54
CA ASN A 176 10.87 18.33 2.71
C ASN A 176 9.46 18.94 2.71
N PRO A 177 8.44 18.19 2.25
CA PRO A 177 7.05 18.67 2.29
C PRO A 177 6.53 19.06 3.69
N GLN A 178 7.18 18.60 4.76
CA GLN A 178 6.84 19.03 6.12
C GLN A 178 7.17 20.52 6.34
N GLU A 179 8.19 21.06 5.68
CA GLU A 179 8.53 22.48 5.75
C GLU A 179 7.43 23.34 5.12
N TYR A 180 6.85 22.88 4.00
CA TYR A 180 5.66 23.48 3.40
C TYR A 180 4.48 23.48 4.38
N GLY A 181 4.20 22.32 5.00
CA GLY A 181 3.12 22.18 5.98
C GLY A 181 3.28 23.10 7.20
N TYR A 182 4.52 23.27 7.67
CA TYR A 182 4.84 24.17 8.77
C TYR A 182 4.66 25.63 8.37
N ALA A 183 5.24 26.04 7.24
CA ALA A 183 5.20 27.43 6.77
C ALA A 183 3.76 27.91 6.50
N THR A 184 2.92 27.07 5.89
CA THR A 184 1.50 27.35 5.68
C THR A 184 0.72 27.43 6.99
N THR A 185 0.98 26.54 7.95
CA THR A 185 0.30 26.55 9.25
C THR A 185 0.70 27.75 10.10
N ALA A 186 1.96 28.20 9.97
CA ALA A 186 2.46 29.42 10.60
C ALA A 186 1.98 30.72 9.92
N GLY A 187 1.25 30.63 8.80
CA GLY A 187 0.79 31.79 8.03
C GLY A 187 1.89 32.54 7.29
N ALA A 188 3.07 31.91 7.12
CA ALA A 188 4.21 32.53 6.42
C ALA A 188 4.03 32.53 4.90
N ILE A 189 3.22 31.62 4.37
CA ILE A 189 2.87 31.51 2.95
C ILE A 189 1.40 31.11 2.78
N GLU A 190 0.85 31.40 1.59
CA GLU A 190 -0.45 30.87 1.17
C GLU A 190 -0.35 29.38 0.82
N SER A 191 -1.47 28.65 0.94
CA SER A 191 -1.52 27.23 0.56
C SER A 191 -1.60 27.03 -0.95
N CYS A 192 -0.97 25.98 -1.44
CA CYS A 192 -1.06 25.48 -2.81
C CYS A 192 -2.40 24.80 -3.15
N GLU A 193 -3.36 24.75 -2.21
CA GLU A 193 -4.62 24.00 -2.31
C GLU A 193 -5.38 24.26 -3.63
N ASP A 194 -5.63 25.53 -3.96
CA ASP A 194 -6.35 25.88 -5.18
C ASP A 194 -5.60 25.44 -6.44
N ALA A 195 -4.27 25.59 -6.45
CA ALA A 195 -3.43 25.25 -7.59
C ALA A 195 -3.37 23.73 -7.86
N VAL A 196 -3.28 22.91 -6.80
CA VAL A 196 -3.28 21.45 -6.95
C VAL A 196 -4.66 20.90 -7.33
N VAL A 197 -5.73 21.52 -6.83
CA VAL A 197 -7.11 21.17 -7.21
C VAL A 197 -7.35 21.55 -8.68
N GLU A 198 -7.00 22.76 -9.09
CA GLU A 198 -7.16 23.22 -10.47
C GLU A 198 -6.38 22.32 -11.44
N GLN A 199 -5.17 21.90 -11.06
CA GLN A 199 -4.37 21.00 -11.88
C GLN A 199 -5.01 19.61 -12.04
N LEU A 200 -5.58 19.05 -10.98
CA LEU A 200 -6.31 17.79 -11.04
C LEU A 200 -7.56 17.90 -11.93
N VAL A 201 -8.33 18.98 -11.75
CA VAL A 201 -9.54 19.25 -12.53
C VAL A 201 -9.23 19.38 -14.02
N GLU A 202 -8.19 20.14 -14.39
CA GLU A 202 -7.80 20.28 -15.80
C GLU A 202 -7.40 18.92 -16.41
N LEU A 203 -6.62 18.11 -15.68
CA LEU A 203 -6.22 16.77 -16.13
C LEU A 203 -7.43 15.88 -16.43
N GLN A 204 -8.43 15.88 -15.53
CA GLN A 204 -9.67 15.11 -15.69
C GLN A 204 -10.54 15.65 -16.84
N GLN A 205 -10.64 16.97 -17.01
CA GLN A 205 -11.41 17.57 -18.11
C GLN A 205 -10.83 17.21 -19.48
N LYS A 206 -9.52 17.02 -19.57
CA LYS A 206 -8.82 16.60 -20.79
C LYS A 206 -8.71 15.10 -20.97
N ALA A 207 -9.19 14.29 -20.03
CA ALA A 207 -9.11 12.83 -20.08
C ALA A 207 -9.63 12.26 -21.41
N ALA A 208 -10.82 12.68 -21.85
CA ALA A 208 -11.41 12.23 -23.10
C ALA A 208 -10.56 12.61 -24.33
N GLU A 209 -9.85 13.73 -24.31
CA GLU A 209 -8.93 14.10 -25.38
C GLU A 209 -7.70 13.20 -25.40
N PHE A 210 -7.12 12.93 -24.24
CA PHE A 210 -5.92 12.09 -24.09
C PHE A 210 -6.19 10.62 -24.44
N LEU A 211 -7.36 10.10 -24.10
CA LEU A 211 -7.79 8.73 -24.41
C LEU A 211 -8.00 8.46 -25.91
N ARG A 212 -8.20 9.50 -26.74
CA ARG A 212 -8.30 9.31 -28.21
C ARG A 212 -6.98 8.88 -28.86
N ARG A 213 -5.88 8.91 -28.11
CA ARG A 213 -4.56 8.47 -28.57
C ARG A 213 -4.33 7.05 -28.03
N ASP A 214 -3.86 6.13 -28.86
CA ASP A 214 -3.23 4.85 -28.48
C ASP A 214 -3.94 3.87 -27.49
N GLY A 215 -5.28 3.89 -27.37
CA GLY A 215 -6.07 2.80 -26.79
C GLY A 215 -5.78 2.49 -25.30
N GLU A 216 -5.65 1.20 -24.93
CA GLU A 216 -5.48 0.75 -23.53
C GLU A 216 -4.21 1.29 -22.86
N VAL A 217 -3.11 1.45 -23.62
CA VAL A 217 -1.85 2.00 -23.08
C VAL A 217 -2.03 3.44 -22.64
N ALA A 218 -2.75 4.23 -23.43
CA ALA A 218 -3.06 5.61 -23.06
C ALA A 218 -4.02 5.70 -21.88
N ALA A 219 -4.96 4.76 -21.76
CA ALA A 219 -5.86 4.69 -20.61
C ALA A 219 -5.12 4.42 -19.30
N GLU A 220 -4.14 3.51 -19.32
CA GLU A 220 -3.29 3.25 -18.16
C GLU A 220 -2.35 4.44 -17.85
N GLU A 221 -1.65 4.98 -18.85
CA GLU A 221 -0.75 6.13 -18.63
C GLU A 221 -1.51 7.33 -18.04
N LEU A 222 -2.73 7.59 -18.55
CA LEU A 222 -3.61 8.62 -18.02
C LEU A 222 -4.04 8.32 -16.58
N PHE A 223 -4.47 7.09 -16.30
CA PHE A 223 -4.87 6.69 -14.94
C PHE A 223 -3.73 6.89 -13.94
N PHE A 224 -2.50 6.48 -14.28
CA PHE A 224 -1.34 6.71 -13.43
C PHE A 224 -1.06 8.20 -13.23
N ALA A 225 -1.18 9.04 -14.26
CA ALA A 225 -1.03 10.49 -14.13
C ALA A 225 -2.13 11.11 -13.24
N GLU A 226 -3.36 10.67 -13.41
CA GLU A 226 -4.52 11.10 -12.63
C GLU A 226 -4.43 10.72 -11.15
N GLN A 227 -3.93 9.51 -10.85
CA GLN A 227 -3.71 9.08 -9.48
C GLN A 227 -2.56 9.87 -8.84
N ASN A 228 -1.49 10.18 -9.58
CA ASN A 228 -0.45 11.09 -9.10
C ASN A 228 -1.01 12.49 -8.79
N ALA A 229 -1.89 13.04 -9.64
CA ALA A 229 -2.50 14.34 -9.39
C ALA A 229 -3.44 14.34 -8.17
N ARG A 230 -4.20 13.25 -7.95
CA ARG A 230 -4.99 13.05 -6.71
C ARG A 230 -4.08 13.01 -5.49
N LEU A 231 -3.00 12.23 -5.57
CA LEU A 231 -1.99 12.15 -4.52
C LEU A 231 -1.44 13.54 -4.19
N VAL A 232 -1.02 14.33 -5.18
CA VAL A 232 -0.50 15.69 -4.93
C VAL A 232 -1.50 16.56 -4.17
N LYS A 233 -2.78 16.52 -4.57
CA LYS A 233 -3.87 17.23 -3.87
C LYS A 233 -4.07 16.73 -2.43
N ASP A 234 -4.03 15.42 -2.20
CA ASP A 234 -4.20 14.85 -0.86
C ASP A 234 -2.95 15.06 0.03
N SER A 235 -1.75 14.97 -0.53
CA SER A 235 -0.49 15.26 0.14
C SER A 235 -0.40 16.70 0.61
N GLU A 236 -0.79 17.66 -0.24
CA GLU A 236 -0.87 19.08 0.12
C GLU A 236 -1.68 19.25 1.40
N ARG A 237 -2.90 18.69 1.41
CA ARG A 237 -3.81 18.76 2.56
C ARG A 237 -3.23 18.05 3.78
N TYR A 238 -2.61 16.89 3.58
CA TYR A 238 -1.98 16.11 4.65
C TYR A 238 -0.86 16.90 5.33
N TYR A 239 0.08 17.46 4.58
CA TYR A 239 1.24 18.16 5.16
C TYR A 239 0.81 19.41 5.93
N ARG A 240 -0.24 20.12 5.49
CA ARG A 240 -0.85 21.19 6.29
C ARG A 240 -1.51 20.68 7.57
N ALA A 241 -2.27 19.59 7.47
CA ALA A 241 -2.99 19.02 8.61
C ALA A 241 -2.05 18.43 9.69
N MET A 242 -0.85 17.99 9.30
CA MET A 242 0.17 17.42 10.19
C MET A 242 0.48 18.32 11.40
N PHE A 243 0.40 19.64 11.25
CA PHE A 243 0.68 20.62 12.31
C PHE A 243 -0.57 21.10 13.07
N ARG A 244 -1.78 20.62 12.71
CA ARG A 244 -3.06 21.00 13.33
C ARG A 244 -3.65 19.91 14.24
N GLY A 245 -3.17 18.67 14.15
CA GLY A 245 -3.55 17.58 15.05
C GLY A 245 -3.35 16.17 14.45
N ARG A 246 -2.95 15.22 15.30
CA ARG A 246 -2.57 13.84 14.90
C ARG A 246 -3.71 13.07 14.21
N ALA A 247 -4.91 13.06 14.79
CA ALA A 247 -6.04 12.32 14.23
C ALA A 247 -6.44 12.83 12.84
N SER A 248 -6.26 14.13 12.57
CA SER A 248 -6.56 14.72 11.28
C SER A 248 -5.65 14.18 10.17
N SER A 249 -4.34 14.15 10.39
CA SER A 249 -3.39 13.70 9.37
C SER A 249 -3.43 12.18 9.19
N TRP A 250 -3.62 11.41 10.28
CA TRP A 250 -3.84 9.97 10.22
C TRP A 250 -5.05 9.62 9.34
N ASN A 251 -6.21 10.22 9.63
CA ASN A 251 -7.43 9.94 8.89
C ASN A 251 -7.37 10.37 7.43
N LEU A 252 -6.63 11.43 7.09
CA LEU A 252 -6.38 11.81 5.70
C LEU A 252 -5.55 10.74 4.99
N ARG A 253 -4.56 10.16 5.67
CA ARG A 253 -3.70 9.12 5.12
C ARG A 253 -4.44 7.84 4.79
N ASP A 254 -5.19 7.32 5.75
CA ASP A 254 -5.94 6.09 5.54
C ASP A 254 -7.10 6.25 4.56
N ARG A 255 -7.74 7.43 4.50
CA ARG A 255 -8.73 7.73 3.44
C ARG A 255 -8.11 7.71 2.07
N HIS A 256 -6.96 8.36 1.87
CA HIS A 256 -6.27 8.36 0.58
C HIS A 256 -5.90 6.93 0.14
N MET A 257 -5.41 6.09 1.05
CA MET A 257 -5.08 4.70 0.75
C MET A 257 -6.32 3.93 0.27
N VAL A 258 -7.47 4.10 0.92
CA VAL A 258 -8.73 3.47 0.48
C VAL A 258 -9.22 4.03 -0.85
N GLU A 259 -9.23 5.35 -1.02
CA GLU A 259 -9.63 5.99 -2.29
C GLU A 259 -8.75 5.51 -3.46
N THR A 260 -7.46 5.28 -3.21
CA THR A 260 -6.53 4.72 -4.21
C THR A 260 -6.89 3.29 -4.59
N ILE A 261 -7.24 2.44 -3.61
CA ILE A 261 -7.73 1.08 -3.88
C ILE A 261 -9.05 1.11 -4.66
N GLU A 262 -9.98 1.99 -4.30
CA GLU A 262 -11.25 2.15 -5.00
C GLU A 262 -11.05 2.60 -6.46
N ASN A 263 -10.17 3.57 -6.68
CA ASN A 263 -9.82 4.03 -8.03
C ASN A 263 -9.18 2.91 -8.86
N LEU A 264 -8.32 2.08 -8.26
CA LEU A 264 -7.73 0.90 -8.91
C LEU A 264 -8.79 -0.13 -9.30
N VAL A 265 -9.69 -0.47 -8.37
CA VAL A 265 -10.78 -1.40 -8.64
C VAL A 265 -11.66 -0.88 -9.75
N ALA A 266 -12.06 0.39 -9.71
CA ALA A 266 -12.89 1.00 -10.74
C ALA A 266 -12.20 1.06 -12.11
N HIS A 267 -10.90 1.39 -12.14
CA HIS A 267 -10.13 1.45 -13.39
C HIS A 267 -9.99 0.08 -14.06
N LEU A 268 -9.83 -0.97 -13.25
CA LEU A 268 -9.66 -2.34 -13.72
C LEU A 268 -10.99 -3.10 -13.86
N ASP A 269 -12.12 -2.45 -13.53
CA ASP A 269 -13.44 -3.07 -13.62
C ASP A 269 -13.94 -3.10 -15.08
N GLY A 270 -13.36 -4.00 -15.86
CA GLY A 270 -13.83 -4.39 -17.20
C GLY A 270 -15.00 -5.37 -17.16
N GLY A 271 -15.87 -5.28 -16.15
CA GLY A 271 -16.93 -6.25 -15.86
C GLY A 271 -16.44 -7.54 -15.19
N ARG A 272 -15.25 -7.49 -14.56
CA ARG A 272 -14.58 -8.66 -13.96
C ARG A 272 -14.48 -8.59 -12.44
N GLN A 273 -14.98 -7.52 -11.81
CA GLN A 273 -14.93 -7.29 -10.35
C GLN A 273 -13.54 -7.64 -9.77
N PRO A 274 -12.51 -6.84 -10.08
CA PRO A 274 -11.14 -7.19 -9.73
C PRO A 274 -10.98 -7.38 -8.22
N LYS A 275 -10.11 -8.32 -7.85
CA LYS A 275 -9.79 -8.65 -6.46
C LYS A 275 -8.43 -8.09 -6.06
N ALA A 276 -8.35 -7.51 -4.87
CA ALA A 276 -7.20 -6.80 -4.35
C ALA A 276 -6.61 -7.44 -3.10
N ILE A 277 -5.29 -7.58 -3.11
CA ILE A 277 -4.46 -7.92 -1.96
C ILE A 277 -3.82 -6.62 -1.48
N VAL A 278 -3.90 -6.35 -0.19
CA VAL A 278 -3.35 -5.13 0.41
C VAL A 278 -2.28 -5.50 1.42
N TRP A 279 -1.05 -5.00 1.25
CA TRP A 279 0.02 -5.16 2.24
C TRP A 279 0.30 -3.83 2.94
N ALA A 280 0.13 -3.80 4.26
CA ALA A 280 0.46 -2.65 5.09
C ALA A 280 0.65 -3.10 6.53
N HIS A 281 1.08 -2.18 7.39
CA HIS A 281 1.16 -2.45 8.82
C HIS A 281 -0.22 -2.82 9.43
N ASN A 282 -0.24 -3.64 10.49
CA ASN A 282 -1.46 -4.00 11.21
C ASN A 282 -2.28 -2.78 11.65
N SER A 283 -1.62 -1.66 11.97
CA SER A 283 -2.29 -0.40 12.36
C SER A 283 -3.20 0.15 11.26
N HIS A 284 -2.86 -0.10 10.00
CA HIS A 284 -3.69 0.29 8.85
C HIS A 284 -4.75 -0.76 8.54
N LEU A 285 -4.45 -2.06 8.73
CA LEU A 285 -5.28 -3.15 8.20
C LEU A 285 -6.18 -3.86 9.22
N GLY A 286 -6.10 -3.51 10.51
CA GLY A 286 -7.08 -3.96 11.51
C GLY A 286 -8.43 -3.23 11.38
N ASP A 287 -9.36 -3.46 12.31
CA ASP A 287 -10.59 -2.66 12.42
C ASP A 287 -10.45 -1.65 13.56
N ALA A 288 -10.22 -0.39 13.23
CA ALA A 288 -9.96 0.65 14.23
C ALA A 288 -11.10 0.83 15.26
N ARG A 289 -12.34 0.42 14.94
CA ARG A 289 -13.48 0.42 15.88
C ARG A 289 -13.28 -0.52 17.07
N ALA A 290 -12.45 -1.55 16.90
CA ALA A 290 -12.13 -2.53 17.93
C ALA A 290 -10.80 -2.23 18.65
N THR A 291 -10.19 -1.06 18.41
CA THR A 291 -8.92 -0.66 19.02
C THR A 291 -9.03 0.72 19.67
N GLU A 292 -7.98 1.12 20.40
CA GLU A 292 -7.89 2.45 21.01
C GLU A 292 -7.93 3.60 19.99
N MET A 293 -7.69 3.31 18.70
CA MET A 293 -7.78 4.30 17.62
C MET A 293 -9.16 4.97 17.59
N SER A 294 -10.24 4.20 17.81
CA SER A 294 -11.61 4.72 17.86
C SER A 294 -11.80 5.80 18.93
N HIS A 295 -11.15 5.67 20.09
CA HIS A 295 -11.22 6.66 21.17
C HIS A 295 -10.58 7.99 20.80
N TYR A 296 -9.61 7.98 19.87
CA TYR A 296 -8.95 9.17 19.34
C TYR A 296 -9.63 9.70 18.06
N GLY A 297 -10.75 9.10 17.64
CA GLY A 297 -11.40 9.42 16.37
C GLY A 297 -10.56 9.04 15.16
N GLU A 298 -9.57 8.15 15.33
CA GLU A 298 -8.74 7.60 14.25
C GLU A 298 -9.48 6.44 13.57
N MET A 299 -9.40 6.41 12.25
CA MET A 299 -9.94 5.37 11.37
C MET A 299 -8.76 4.68 10.69
N ASN A 300 -8.98 3.50 10.11
CA ASN A 300 -7.95 2.85 9.30
C ASN A 300 -8.47 2.17 8.04
N VAL A 301 -7.57 1.80 7.14
CA VAL A 301 -7.88 1.12 5.87
C VAL A 301 -8.76 -0.11 6.09
N GLY A 302 -8.43 -0.96 7.08
CA GLY A 302 -9.20 -2.18 7.34
C GLY A 302 -10.64 -1.91 7.76
N GLN A 303 -10.88 -0.95 8.64
CA GLN A 303 -12.23 -0.48 8.98
C GLN A 303 -12.96 0.03 7.73
N LEU A 304 -12.35 0.96 6.99
CA LEU A 304 -12.99 1.63 5.86
C LEU A 304 -13.33 0.66 4.72
N ILE A 305 -12.45 -0.30 4.43
CA ILE A 305 -12.72 -1.35 3.44
C ILE A 305 -13.88 -2.23 3.91
N ARG A 306 -13.91 -2.64 5.19
CA ARG A 306 -15.01 -3.45 5.72
C ARG A 306 -16.34 -2.70 5.73
N GLU A 307 -16.35 -1.40 6.03
CA GLU A 307 -17.57 -0.58 6.00
C GLU A 307 -18.15 -0.46 4.58
N ARG A 308 -17.31 -0.51 3.54
CA ARG A 308 -17.71 -0.36 2.13
C ARG A 308 -18.05 -1.68 1.45
N PHE A 309 -17.29 -2.73 1.74
CA PHE A 309 -17.35 -4.01 1.02
C PHE A 309 -17.85 -5.17 1.90
N GLY A 310 -18.13 -4.94 3.19
CA GLY A 310 -18.72 -5.91 4.09
C GLY A 310 -17.93 -7.23 4.15
N ASP A 311 -18.63 -8.33 3.89
CA ASP A 311 -18.09 -9.69 3.92
C ASP A 311 -17.18 -10.02 2.73
N GLU A 312 -17.08 -9.13 1.72
CA GLU A 312 -16.10 -9.27 0.64
C GLU A 312 -14.67 -8.92 1.09
N ALA A 313 -14.48 -8.53 2.36
CA ALA A 313 -13.19 -8.15 2.94
C ALA A 313 -12.74 -9.07 4.07
N VAL A 314 -11.53 -9.65 3.92
CA VAL A 314 -10.87 -10.48 4.92
C VAL A 314 -9.60 -9.79 5.41
N LEU A 315 -9.49 -9.60 6.73
CA LEU A 315 -8.40 -8.90 7.40
C LEU A 315 -7.55 -9.94 8.15
N ILE A 316 -6.28 -10.05 7.79
CA ILE A 316 -5.34 -11.02 8.37
C ILE A 316 -4.21 -10.24 9.04
N GLY A 317 -4.26 -10.21 10.37
CA GLY A 317 -3.21 -9.62 11.20
C GLY A 317 -2.11 -10.64 11.51
N PHE A 318 -0.87 -10.15 11.62
CA PHE A 318 0.28 -10.96 12.01
C PHE A 318 0.75 -10.53 13.38
N SER A 319 1.24 -11.44 14.21
CA SER A 319 1.90 -11.08 15.46
C SER A 319 3.06 -12.02 15.76
N THR A 320 3.87 -11.68 16.76
CA THR A 320 5.00 -12.49 17.21
C THR A 320 5.21 -12.30 18.71
N TYR A 321 5.78 -13.31 19.36
CA TYR A 321 6.10 -13.27 20.78
C TYR A 321 7.48 -12.67 21.07
N HIS A 322 8.51 -13.11 20.36
CA HIS A 322 9.90 -12.62 20.52
C HIS A 322 10.67 -12.78 19.21
N GLY A 323 11.93 -12.33 19.19
CA GLY A 323 12.86 -12.58 18.08
C GLY A 323 13.74 -11.37 17.80
N THR A 324 14.17 -11.23 16.55
CA THR A 324 14.92 -10.05 16.09
C THR A 324 14.21 -9.39 14.93
N VAL A 325 14.29 -8.07 14.86
CA VAL A 325 13.68 -7.24 13.82
C VAL A 325 14.72 -6.26 13.29
N THR A 326 14.67 -5.93 12.00
CA THR A 326 15.39 -4.78 11.45
C THR A 326 14.62 -3.51 11.75
N ALA A 327 15.19 -2.60 12.53
CA ALA A 327 14.55 -1.34 12.93
C ALA A 327 15.60 -0.25 13.12
N ALA A 328 15.17 1.01 13.23
CA ALA A 328 16.04 2.13 13.57
C ALA A 328 15.64 2.71 14.93
N THR A 329 16.59 3.34 15.64
CA THR A 329 16.28 4.07 16.89
C THR A 329 15.41 5.29 16.64
N ASP A 330 15.68 6.02 15.56
CA ASP A 330 14.96 7.21 15.15
C ASP A 330 14.61 7.17 13.66
N TRP A 331 13.64 7.99 13.25
CA TRP A 331 13.31 8.12 11.84
C TRP A 331 14.52 8.59 11.02
N GLY A 332 14.84 7.86 9.95
CA GLY A 332 15.99 8.14 9.10
C GLY A 332 17.35 7.69 9.67
N ALA A 333 17.40 7.16 10.90
CA ALA A 333 18.63 6.57 11.43
C ALA A 333 18.98 5.23 10.71
N PRO A 334 20.25 4.79 10.78
CA PRO A 334 20.68 3.54 10.16
C PRO A 334 19.88 2.31 10.63
N ALA A 335 19.80 1.31 9.77
CA ALA A 335 19.20 0.02 10.11
C ALA A 335 20.00 -0.69 11.21
N GLU A 336 19.32 -1.17 12.23
CA GLU A 336 19.87 -1.97 13.31
C GLU A 336 19.11 -3.30 13.41
N ARG A 337 19.80 -4.37 13.79
CA ARG A 337 19.14 -5.58 14.27
C ARG A 337 18.79 -5.38 15.75
N LYS A 338 17.50 -5.29 16.05
CA LYS A 338 16.98 -5.10 17.41
C LYS A 338 16.28 -6.34 17.92
N ASN A 339 16.29 -6.53 19.24
CA ASN A 339 15.55 -7.60 19.90
C ASN A 339 14.10 -7.17 20.11
N VAL A 340 13.16 -8.00 19.66
CA VAL A 340 11.75 -7.90 20.04
C VAL A 340 11.64 -8.43 21.47
N ARG A 341 11.16 -7.57 22.38
CA ARG A 341 10.91 -8.00 23.76
C ARG A 341 9.83 -9.08 23.76
N PRO A 342 9.90 -10.07 24.68
CA PRO A 342 8.79 -10.98 24.91
C PRO A 342 7.47 -10.21 25.09
N ALA A 343 6.38 -10.84 24.68
CA ALA A 343 5.05 -10.26 24.79
C ALA A 343 4.73 -9.82 26.24
N LEU A 344 3.87 -8.82 26.36
CA LEU A 344 3.38 -8.38 27.66
C LEU A 344 2.51 -9.47 28.26
N ARG A 345 2.71 -9.76 29.55
CA ARG A 345 1.91 -10.76 30.25
C ARG A 345 0.42 -10.46 30.13
N GLY A 346 -0.36 -11.44 29.71
CA GLY A 346 -1.81 -11.32 29.49
C GLY A 346 -2.20 -10.67 28.16
N SER A 347 -1.25 -10.41 27.24
CA SER A 347 -1.58 -10.02 25.87
C SER A 347 -2.00 -11.23 25.03
N TYR A 348 -2.54 -10.98 23.83
CA TYR A 348 -2.85 -12.05 22.88
C TYR A 348 -1.60 -12.86 22.50
N GLU A 349 -0.46 -12.20 22.31
CA GLU A 349 0.81 -12.85 21.97
C GLU A 349 1.33 -13.74 23.09
N ASP A 350 1.16 -13.35 24.35
CA ASP A 350 1.49 -14.17 25.51
C ASP A 350 0.62 -15.44 25.53
N LEU A 351 -0.70 -15.28 25.35
CA LEU A 351 -1.64 -16.38 25.24
C LEU A 351 -1.33 -17.31 24.05
N PHE A 352 -0.97 -16.76 22.89
CA PHE A 352 -0.56 -17.52 21.71
C PHE A 352 0.73 -18.29 21.96
N HIS A 353 1.68 -17.72 22.71
CA HIS A 353 2.93 -18.39 23.08
C HIS A 353 2.69 -19.57 24.03
N GLU A 354 1.77 -19.44 25.00
CA GLU A 354 1.42 -20.51 25.94
C GLU A 354 0.85 -21.78 25.27
N THR A 355 0.38 -21.67 24.02
CA THR A 355 -0.06 -22.84 23.24
C THR A 355 1.08 -23.81 22.94
N GLY A 356 2.33 -23.37 22.96
CA GLY A 356 3.49 -24.17 22.58
C GLY A 356 3.59 -24.46 21.08
N LEU A 357 2.70 -23.89 20.25
CA LEU A 357 2.77 -23.97 18.80
C LEU A 357 3.79 -22.94 18.27
N SER A 358 4.64 -23.36 17.33
CA SER A 358 5.69 -22.48 16.79
C SER A 358 5.15 -21.42 15.84
N ARG A 359 4.28 -21.81 14.91
CA ARG A 359 3.57 -20.96 13.96
C ARG A 359 2.20 -21.54 13.69
N PHE A 360 1.18 -20.69 13.69
CA PHE A 360 -0.20 -21.09 13.42
C PHE A 360 -1.02 -19.85 13.06
N TRP A 361 -2.23 -20.07 12.55
CA TRP A 361 -3.25 -19.04 12.47
C TRP A 361 -4.55 -19.53 13.12
N ILE A 362 -5.40 -18.58 13.52
CA ILE A 362 -6.73 -18.84 14.09
C ILE A 362 -7.76 -17.97 13.37
N ASP A 363 -8.98 -18.49 13.24
CA ASP A 363 -10.13 -17.69 12.81
C ASP A 363 -10.80 -17.05 14.02
N LEU A 364 -10.73 -15.72 14.13
CA LEU A 364 -11.34 -14.97 15.22
C LEU A 364 -12.80 -14.56 14.95
N ARG A 365 -13.37 -14.89 13.78
CA ARG A 365 -14.74 -14.47 13.42
C ARG A 365 -15.83 -15.27 14.14
N GLY A 366 -15.48 -16.41 14.72
CA GLY A 366 -16.39 -17.28 15.48
C GLY A 366 -15.91 -17.62 16.89
N ALA A 367 -14.92 -16.90 17.41
CA ALA A 367 -14.28 -17.14 18.71
C ALA A 367 -14.84 -16.26 19.84
#